data_AF-A0A941MBP3-F1
#
_entry.id   AF-A0A941MBP3-F1
#
_cell.length_a   1.000
_cell.length_b   1.000
_cell.length_c   1.000
_cell.angle_alpha   90.00
_cell.angle_beta   90.00
_cell.angle_gamma   90.00
#
_symmetry.space_group_name_H-M   'P 1'
#
loop_
_entity.id
_entity.type
_entity.pdbx_description
1 polymer ?
#
loop_
_entity_poly.entity_id
_entity_poly.type
_entity_poly.pdbx_seq_one_letter_code
_entity_poly.pdbx_strand_id
1 'polypeptide(L)'
;MAGGISDLAVGEIIEIKYRVPRPAFDGLADEQFSDRWIMAEIIHQDGEALPIARLADGQFTDIRAYMTWRRIARLSENDAARAEH
;
A
#
# COMPACT_ATOMS: atom_id res chain seq x y z
N MET A 1 1.00 6.24 -16.71
CA MET A 1 1.24 4.81 -16.96
C MET A 1 1.03 4.07 -15.66
N ALA A 2 0.11 3.13 -15.59
CA ALA A 2 -0.08 2.30 -14.40
C ALA A 2 1.01 1.22 -14.41
N GLY A 3 2.05 1.40 -13.59
CA GLY A 3 3.10 0.38 -13.43
C GLY A 3 2.48 -0.93 -12.93
N GLY A 4 2.86 -2.04 -13.55
CA GLY A 4 2.44 -3.37 -13.09
C GLY A 4 3.13 -3.75 -11.78
N ILE A 5 2.61 -4.78 -11.10
CA ILE A 5 3.23 -5.34 -9.88
C ILE A 5 4.70 -5.76 -10.09
N SER A 6 5.07 -6.11 -11.33
CA SER A 6 6.43 -6.48 -11.73
C SER A 6 7.41 -5.30 -11.77
N ASP A 7 6.92 -4.07 -11.71
CA ASP A 7 7.73 -2.85 -11.70
C ASP A 7 8.01 -2.37 -10.26
N LEU A 8 7.47 -3.07 -9.25
CA LEU A 8 7.74 -2.80 -7.83
C LEU A 8 9.14 -3.29 -7.45
N ALA A 9 9.96 -2.39 -6.91
CA ALA A 9 11.29 -2.71 -6.43
C ALA A 9 11.36 -2.82 -4.90
N VAL A 10 12.27 -3.63 -4.37
CA VAL A 10 12.55 -3.71 -2.93
C VAL A 10 12.99 -2.33 -2.41
N GLY A 11 12.43 -1.90 -1.29
CA GLY A 11 12.58 -0.58 -0.69
C GLY A 11 11.59 0.47 -1.19
N GLU A 12 10.71 0.15 -2.16
CA GLU A 12 9.65 1.06 -2.57
C GLU A 12 8.52 1.14 -1.55
N ILE A 13 7.99 2.35 -1.36
CA ILE A 13 6.82 2.59 -0.51
C ILE A 13 5.58 2.75 -1.37
N ILE A 14 4.62 1.87 -1.12
CA ILE A 14 3.29 1.88 -1.73
C ILE A 14 2.22 2.10 -0.67
N GLU A 15 1.04 2.50 -1.11
CA GLU A 15 -0.18 2.39 -0.33
C GLU A 15 -1.11 1.37 -0.97
N ILE A 16 -1.64 0.48 -0.15
CA ILE A 16 -2.57 -0.56 -0.55
C ILE A 16 -3.95 -0.18 -0.02
N LYS A 17 -4.95 -0.22 -0.89
CA LYS A 17 -6.34 0.05 -0.53
C LYS A 17 -6.93 -1.21 0.10
N TYR A 18 -7.21 -1.15 1.40
CA TYR A 18 -7.93 -2.18 2.12
C TYR A 18 -9.33 -1.71 2.47
N ARG A 19 -10.27 -2.67 2.48
CA ARG A 19 -11.61 -2.44 3.00
C ARG A 19 -11.64 -2.94 4.44
N VAL A 20 -11.68 -2.02 5.39
CA VAL A 20 -11.68 -2.33 6.83
C VAL A 20 -13.09 -2.17 7.41
N PRO A 21 -13.53 -3.05 8.32
CA PRO A 21 -14.80 -2.87 9.01
C PRO A 21 -14.72 -1.62 9.90
N ARG A 22 -15.69 -0.69 9.79
CA ARG A 22 -15.84 0.34 10.82
C ARG A 22 -16.42 -0.31 12.07
N PRO A 23 -15.91 0.04 13.27
CA PRO A 23 -16.63 -0.31 14.49
C PRO A 23 -18.01 0.35 14.43
N ALA A 24 -19.05 -0.48 14.45
CA ALA A 24 -20.42 -0.02 14.54
C ALA A 24 -20.60 0.67 15.90
N PHE A 25 -20.62 2.00 15.89
CA PHE A 25 -21.02 2.75 17.08
C PHE A 25 -22.55 2.64 17.17
N ASP A 26 -23.01 2.00 18.23
CA ASP A 26 -24.40 1.85 18.69
C ASP A 26 -25.49 1.61 17.61
N GLY A 27 -25.86 0.34 17.46
CA GLY A 27 -27.26 -0.05 17.18
C GLY A 27 -27.73 -0.11 15.72
N LEU A 28 -26.94 0.31 14.73
CA LEU A 28 -27.28 0.13 13.31
C LEU A 28 -26.43 -0.98 12.71
N ALA A 29 -27.08 -2.13 12.50
CA ALA A 29 -26.53 -3.33 11.87
C ALA A 29 -26.37 -3.16 10.34
N ASP A 30 -25.69 -2.09 9.92
CA ASP A 30 -25.15 -1.96 8.58
C ASP A 30 -23.64 -2.10 8.71
N GLU A 31 -23.08 -3.19 8.18
CA GLU A 31 -21.64 -3.43 8.12
C GLU A 31 -20.97 -2.33 7.28
N GLN A 32 -20.69 -1.20 7.92
CA GLN A 32 -20.07 -0.06 7.28
C GLN A 32 -18.60 -0.38 7.04
N PHE A 33 -18.32 -0.94 5.88
CA PHE A 33 -16.96 -1.07 5.40
C PHE A 33 -16.43 0.28 4.94
N SER A 34 -15.21 0.60 5.31
CA SER A 34 -14.50 1.78 4.81
C SER A 34 -13.25 1.40 4.07
N ASP A 35 -13.06 2.07 2.95
CA ASP A 35 -11.82 1.99 2.20
C ASP A 35 -10.75 2.81 2.90
N ARG A 36 -9.65 2.17 3.29
CA ARG A 36 -8.49 2.78 3.93
C ARG A 36 -7.24 2.44 3.13
N TRP A 37 -6.42 3.45 2.89
CA TRP A 37 -5.09 3.27 2.35
C TRP A 37 -4.12 2.96 3.49
N ILE A 38 -3.38 1.86 3.36
CA ILE A 38 -2.38 1.43 4.33
C ILE A 38 -1.04 1.44 3.64
N MET A 39 -0.07 2.15 4.23
CA MET A 39 1.30 2.19 3.72
C MET A 39 1.97 0.83 3.89
N ALA A 40 2.74 0.45 2.88
CA ALA A 40 3.52 -0.78 2.85
C ALA A 40 4.84 -0.56 2.11
N GLU A 41 5.90 -1.16 2.61
CA GLU A 41 7.23 -1.18 1.99
C GLU A 41 7.45 -2.52 1.31
N ILE A 42 7.87 -2.53 0.05
CA ILE A 42 8.25 -3.77 -0.63
C ILE A 42 9.54 -4.28 -0.03
N ILE A 43 9.51 -5.41 0.66
CA ILE A 43 10.68 -5.99 1.33
C ILE A 43 11.29 -7.14 0.53
N HIS A 44 10.51 -7.72 -0.38
CA HIS A 44 10.94 -8.85 -1.19
C HIS A 44 10.24 -8.81 -2.53
N GLN A 45 11.01 -9.02 -3.59
CA GLN A 45 10.50 -9.19 -4.94
C GLN A 45 11.37 -10.25 -5.60
N ASP A 46 10.76 -11.33 -6.04
CA ASP A 46 11.39 -12.38 -6.81
C ASP A 46 10.68 -12.47 -8.16
N GLY A 47 11.44 -12.67 -9.25
CA GLY A 47 10.90 -12.64 -10.61
C GLY A 47 9.86 -13.75 -10.88
N GLU A 48 9.86 -14.80 -10.05
CA GLU A 48 8.96 -15.95 -10.18
C GLU A 48 7.85 -15.96 -9.12
N ALA A 49 7.93 -15.07 -8.11
CA ALA A 49 6.97 -14.99 -7.00
C ALA A 49 6.23 -13.65 -6.92
N LEU A 50 5.18 -13.61 -6.09
CA LEU A 50 4.47 -12.37 -5.79
C LEU A 50 5.36 -11.45 -4.92
N PRO A 51 5.40 -10.13 -5.18
CA PRO A 51 6.12 -9.22 -4.31
C PRO A 51 5.53 -9.25 -2.90
N ILE A 52 6.39 -9.23 -1.88
CA ILE A 52 5.98 -9.15 -0.47
C ILE A 52 6.21 -7.74 0.02
N ALA A 53 5.17 -7.16 0.61
CA ALA A 53 5.22 -5.88 1.27
C ALA A 53 5.05 -6.03 2.78
N ARG A 54 5.78 -5.22 3.54
CA ARG A 54 5.60 -5.03 4.98
C ARG A 54 4.72 -3.80 5.21
N LEU A 55 3.55 -3.99 5.79
CA LEU A 55 2.66 -2.92 6.20
C LEU A 55 3.28 -2.06 7.30
N ALA A 56 2.82 -0.83 7.46
CA ALA A 56 3.27 0.09 8.51
C ALA A 56 3.03 -0.45 9.94
N ASP A 57 2.06 -1.35 10.12
CA ASP A 57 1.81 -2.06 11.38
C ASP A 57 2.75 -3.25 11.63
N GLY A 58 3.64 -3.56 10.69
CA GLY A 58 4.63 -4.64 10.77
C GLY A 58 4.16 -5.99 10.22
N GLN A 59 2.90 -6.13 9.79
CA GLN A 59 2.43 -7.33 9.10
C GLN A 59 3.00 -7.44 7.68
N PHE A 60 3.06 -8.66 7.16
CA PHE A 60 3.50 -8.95 5.80
C PHE A 60 2.30 -9.32 4.92
N THR A 61 2.31 -8.85 3.68
CA THR A 61 1.26 -9.15 2.70
C THR A 61 1.86 -9.36 1.32
N ASP A 62 1.33 -10.34 0.57
CA ASP A 62 1.63 -10.50 -0.85
C ASP A 62 0.88 -9.48 -1.69
N ILE A 63 1.57 -8.83 -2.62
CA ILE A 63 0.98 -7.90 -3.58
C ILE A 63 0.44 -8.69 -4.77
N ARG A 64 -0.88 -8.75 -4.85
CA ARG A 64 -1.60 -9.49 -5.90
C ARG A 64 -2.09 -8.55 -7.00
N ALA A 65 -2.23 -9.07 -8.21
CA ALA A 65 -2.64 -8.29 -9.38
C ALA A 65 -4.03 -7.64 -9.25
N TYR A 66 -4.94 -8.22 -8.46
CA TYR A 66 -6.27 -7.65 -8.22
C TYR A 66 -6.31 -6.60 -7.11
N MET A 67 -5.22 -6.46 -6.33
CA MET A 67 -5.17 -5.46 -5.26
C MET A 67 -5.05 -4.07 -5.86
N THR A 68 -5.79 -3.12 -5.30
CA THR A 68 -5.64 -1.72 -5.66
C THR A 68 -4.54 -1.11 -4.79
N TRP A 69 -3.47 -0.66 -5.43
CA TRP A 69 -2.37 0.01 -4.77
C TRP A 69 -1.89 1.21 -5.59
N ARG A 70 -1.18 2.12 -4.94
CA ARG A 70 -0.54 3.28 -5.59
C ARG A 70 0.86 3.46 -5.01
N ARG A 71 1.81 3.89 -5.84
CA ARG A 71 3.13 4.32 -5.35
C ARG A 71 3.02 5.69 -4.74
N ILE A 72 3.66 5.87 -3.59
CA ILE A 72 3.72 7.17 -2.92
C ILE A 72 5.04 7.84 -3.24
N ALA A 73 6.14 7.13 -3.08
CA ALA A 73 7.44 7.59 -3.51
C ALA A 73 8.42 6.40 -3.50
N ARG A 74 9.42 6.43 -4.39
CA ARG A 74 10.74 5.95 -3.96
C ARG A 74 11.20 6.93 -2.89
N LEU A 75 11.98 6.49 -1.92
CA LEU A 75 12.83 7.38 -1.14
C LEU A 75 13.90 7.99 -2.08
N SER A 76 13.48 8.65 -3.17
CA SER A 76 14.32 9.58 -3.89
C SER A 76 14.33 10.82 -3.02
N GLU A 77 15.54 11.24 -2.64
CA GLU A 77 15.90 12.45 -1.90
C GLU A 77 15.40 13.78 -2.53
N ASN A 78 14.35 13.74 -3.36
CA ASN A 78 13.96 14.78 -4.31
C ASN A 78 12.66 15.50 -3.96
N ASP A 79 11.92 15.08 -2.91
CA ASP A 79 10.70 15.78 -2.45
C ASP A 79 11.00 16.90 -1.45
N ALA A 80 12.22 16.96 -0.90
CA ALA A 80 12.67 18.07 -0.05
C ALA A 80 12.85 19.40 -0.83
N ALA A 81 12.83 19.37 -2.17
CA ALA A 81 13.12 20.54 -3.01
C ALA A 81 11.89 21.32 -3.51
N ARG A 82 10.66 20.98 -3.08
CA ARG A 82 9.44 21.72 -3.50
C ARG A 82 8.73 22.51 -2.39
N ALA A 83 9.34 22.61 -1.21
CA ALA A 83 8.80 23.38 -0.08
C ALA A 83 9.46 24.76 0.12
N GLU A 84 10.20 25.28 -0.86
CA GLU A 84 10.72 26.65 -0.86
C GLU A 84 10.45 27.33 -2.20
N HIS A 85 9.29 27.99 -2.33
CA HIS A 85 9.13 29.19 -3.18
C HIS A 85 7.87 29.98 -2.82
#